data_AF-A0A7L8D382-F1
#
_entry.id   AF-A0A7L8D382-F1
#
_cell.length_a   1.000
_cell.length_b   1.000
_cell.length_c   1.000
_cell.angle_alpha   90.00
_cell.angle_beta   90.00
_cell.angle_gamma   90.00
#
_symmetry.space_group_name_H-M   'P 1'
#
loop_
_entity.id
_entity.type
_entity.pdbx_description
1 polymer ?
#
loop_
_entity_poly.entity_id
_entity_poly.type
_entity_poly.pdbx_seq_one_letter_code
_entity_poly.pdbx_strand_id
1 'polypeptide(L)'
;MSSSSEEEVSGLPVNQIDEVDLRAIGESLIELSDRLNAAGARISTRFLLDPSGEYMKNEHEEMTPSEISDSNAQTRSQFRSVLRALRTFRREYDRWERLTAEFALTRMGYSQREAAQELGVAASTINRWAQHPLKIEDYRNAE
;
A
#
# COMPACT_ATOMS: atom_id res chain seq x y z
N MET A 1 -10.00 -20.91 -55.52
CA MET A 1 -9.88 -21.57 -54.21
C MET A 1 -8.41 -21.58 -53.83
N SER A 2 -7.99 -20.61 -53.02
CA SER A 2 -6.75 -20.65 -52.22
C SER A 2 -7.02 -19.79 -51.00
N SER A 3 -7.52 -20.43 -49.95
CA SER A 3 -7.64 -19.83 -48.62
C SER A 3 -6.28 -20.00 -47.97
N SER A 4 -5.52 -18.92 -47.91
CA SER A 4 -4.31 -18.84 -47.09
C SER A 4 -4.78 -18.65 -45.66
N SER A 5 -4.57 -19.70 -44.86
CA SER A 5 -4.78 -19.78 -43.43
C SER A 5 -4.10 -18.63 -42.70
N GLU A 6 -4.91 -17.83 -42.02
CA GLU A 6 -4.49 -16.95 -40.93
C GLU A 6 -3.87 -17.82 -39.84
N GLU A 7 -2.56 -17.73 -39.66
CA GLU A 7 -1.90 -18.26 -38.47
C GLU A 7 -2.31 -17.39 -37.28
N GLU A 8 -3.15 -17.97 -36.40
CA GLU A 8 -3.37 -17.47 -35.04
C GLU A 8 -2.02 -17.40 -34.32
N VAL A 9 -1.50 -16.18 -34.19
CA VAL A 9 -0.31 -15.93 -33.38
C VAL A 9 -0.66 -16.19 -31.91
N SER A 10 -0.01 -17.22 -31.40
CA SER A 10 -0.15 -17.77 -30.05
C SER A 10 -0.07 -16.71 -28.94
N GLY A 11 -1.14 -16.58 -28.15
CA GLY A 11 -1.17 -16.98 -26.73
C GLY A 11 -0.07 -16.52 -25.77
N LEU A 12 0.71 -15.48 -26.06
CA LEU A 12 1.57 -14.87 -25.05
C LEU A 12 0.70 -13.98 -24.14
N PRO A 13 0.78 -14.13 -22.80
CA PRO A 13 0.12 -13.19 -21.90
C PRO A 13 0.68 -11.81 -22.21
N VAL A 14 -0.20 -10.90 -22.65
CA VAL A 14 0.14 -9.49 -22.83
C VAL A 14 0.75 -9.01 -21.50
N ASN A 15 2.04 -8.66 -21.51
CA ASN A 15 2.69 -8.04 -20.36
C ASN A 15 2.09 -6.64 -20.19
N GLN A 16 1.21 -6.46 -19.21
CA GLN A 16 0.35 -5.28 -19.08
C GLN A 16 1.07 -4.04 -18.51
N ILE A 17 2.39 -4.13 -18.36
CA ILE A 17 3.28 -3.00 -18.04
C ILE A 17 3.42 -1.98 -19.17
N ASP A 18 3.05 -2.31 -20.41
CA ASP A 18 2.96 -1.30 -21.48
C ASP A 18 2.05 -0.12 -21.14
N GLU A 19 1.12 -0.27 -20.18
CA GLU A 19 0.22 0.81 -19.76
C GLU A 19 0.65 1.55 -18.49
N VAL A 20 1.73 1.11 -17.80
CA VAL A 20 2.17 1.73 -16.53
C VAL A 20 3.53 2.40 -16.67
N ASP A 21 3.52 3.72 -16.56
CA ASP A 21 4.72 4.54 -16.50
C ASP A 21 5.41 4.38 -15.13
N LEU A 22 6.73 4.18 -15.12
CA LEU A 22 7.56 4.19 -13.91
C LEU A 22 7.33 5.46 -13.08
N ARG A 23 7.07 6.58 -13.75
CA ARG A 23 6.72 7.84 -13.10
C ARG A 23 5.44 7.70 -12.27
N ALA A 24 4.41 7.04 -12.79
CA ALA A 24 3.13 6.84 -12.09
C ALA A 24 3.30 5.95 -10.84
N ILE A 25 4.17 4.93 -10.92
CA ILE A 25 4.55 4.11 -9.75
C ILE A 25 5.21 4.99 -8.69
N GLY A 26 6.19 5.82 -9.09
CA GLY A 26 6.88 6.75 -8.19
C GLY A 26 5.93 7.75 -7.52
N GLU A 27 5.05 8.40 -8.30
CA GLU A 27 4.04 9.34 -7.81
C GLU A 27 3.10 8.67 -6.80
N SER A 28 2.65 7.45 -7.09
CA SER A 28 1.76 6.70 -6.19
C SER A 28 2.44 6.29 -4.89
N LEU A 29 3.73 5.93 -4.92
CA LEU A 29 4.51 5.62 -3.71
C LEU A 29 4.72 6.85 -2.83
N ILE A 30 4.93 8.03 -3.44
CA ILE A 30 5.02 9.30 -2.71
C ILE A 30 3.69 9.59 -2.00
N GLU A 31 2.58 9.52 -2.73
CA GLU A 31 1.25 9.77 -2.15
C GLU A 31 0.93 8.77 -1.02
N LEU A 32 1.31 7.51 -1.21
CA LEU A 32 1.13 6.47 -0.20
C LEU A 32 1.93 6.76 1.08
N SER A 33 3.17 7.22 0.93
CA SER A 33 4.03 7.67 2.03
C SER A 33 3.40 8.85 2.78
N ASP A 34 2.89 9.85 2.05
CA ASP A 34 2.25 11.03 2.64
C ASP A 34 0.99 10.65 3.44
N ARG A 35 0.17 9.74 2.91
CA ARG A 35 -1.01 9.21 3.63
C ARG A 35 -0.62 8.47 4.90
N LEU A 36 0.47 7.69 4.88
CA LEU A 36 0.98 7.00 6.06
C LEU A 36 1.52 7.98 7.10
N ASN A 37 2.29 8.98 6.68
CA ASN A 37 2.81 10.04 7.54
C ASN A 37 1.67 10.81 8.22
N ALA A 38 0.64 11.18 7.46
CA ALA A 38 -0.55 11.85 7.99
C ALA A 38 -1.30 10.97 9.02
N ALA A 39 -1.36 9.65 8.81
CA ALA A 39 -1.95 8.74 9.78
C ALA A 39 -1.11 8.66 11.06
N GLY A 40 0.22 8.53 10.96
CA GLY A 40 1.13 8.53 12.11
C GLY A 40 1.03 9.81 12.94
N ALA A 41 0.97 10.97 12.27
CA ALA A 41 0.85 12.27 12.93
C ALA A 41 -0.43 12.42 13.79
N ARG A 42 -1.51 11.68 13.49
CA ARG A 42 -2.76 11.73 14.29
C ARG A 42 -2.60 11.12 15.68
N ILE A 43 -1.64 10.23 15.86
CA ILE A 43 -1.43 9.49 17.11
C ILE A 43 -0.09 9.77 17.79
N SER A 44 0.80 10.54 17.16
CA SER A 44 2.17 10.76 17.64
C SER A 44 2.26 11.40 19.02
N THR A 45 1.25 12.16 19.42
CA THR A 45 1.17 12.84 20.73
C THR A 45 0.02 12.34 21.59
N ARG A 46 -0.67 11.28 21.17
CA ARG A 46 -1.87 10.77 21.85
C ARG A 46 -1.50 9.68 22.85
N PHE A 47 -2.15 9.70 24.00
CA PHE A 47 -2.03 8.69 25.04
C PHE A 47 -3.41 8.41 25.63
N LEU A 48 -3.57 7.22 26.19
CA LEU A 48 -4.75 6.91 27.00
C LEU A 48 -4.53 7.45 28.41
N LEU A 49 -5.52 8.17 28.90
CA LEU A 49 -5.60 8.66 30.27
C LEU A 49 -6.17 7.58 31.18
N ASP A 50 -5.64 7.44 32.39
CA ASP A 50 -6.21 6.56 33.42
C ASP A 50 -7.52 7.18 33.93
N PRO A 51 -8.66 6.47 33.93
CA PRO A 51 -9.91 7.01 34.48
C PRO A 51 -9.84 7.47 35.95
N SER A 52 -8.86 6.98 36.70
CA SER A 52 -8.62 7.33 38.11
C SER A 52 -7.54 8.40 38.33
N GLY A 53 -6.92 8.89 37.25
CA GLY A 53 -5.85 9.89 37.34
C GLY A 53 -6.38 11.32 37.45
N GLU A 54 -5.63 12.17 38.15
CA GLU A 54 -5.85 13.61 38.20
C GLU A 54 -5.11 14.26 37.01
N TYR A 55 -5.85 14.81 36.05
CA TYR A 55 -5.30 15.45 34.86
C TYR A 55 -5.77 16.89 34.78
N MET A 56 -4.86 17.82 34.47
CA MET A 56 -5.20 19.23 34.30
C MET A 56 -5.60 19.51 32.85
N LYS A 57 -6.77 20.12 32.65
CA LYS A 57 -7.23 20.65 31.36
C LYS A 57 -6.56 21.98 31.02
N ASN A 58 -6.34 22.82 32.04
CA ASN A 58 -5.58 24.07 32.00
C ASN A 58 -4.98 24.36 33.39
N GLU A 59 -4.33 25.51 33.61
CA GLU A 59 -3.65 25.85 34.87
C GLU A 59 -4.55 25.84 36.12
N HIS A 60 -5.88 25.85 35.96
CA HIS A 60 -6.84 26.02 37.06
C HIS A 60 -7.99 25.02 37.05
N GLU A 61 -8.03 24.06 36.12
CA GLU A 61 -9.17 23.17 35.91
C GLU A 61 -8.69 21.73 35.72
N GLU A 62 -9.12 20.84 36.61
CA GLU A 62 -8.96 19.39 36.46
C GLU A 62 -9.99 18.85 35.47
N MET A 63 -9.56 17.87 34.67
CA MET A 63 -10.44 17.10 33.82
C MET A 63 -11.38 16.26 34.69
N THR A 64 -12.67 16.34 34.41
CA THR A 64 -13.66 15.44 34.99
C THR A 64 -13.50 14.01 34.46
N PRO A 65 -13.99 12.98 35.18
CA PRO A 65 -13.99 11.60 34.68
C PRO A 65 -14.69 11.44 33.32
N SER A 66 -15.72 12.24 33.04
CA SER A 66 -16.41 12.25 31.74
C SER A 66 -15.49 12.76 30.63
N GLU A 67 -14.77 13.86 30.86
CA GLU A 67 -13.82 14.41 29.88
C GLU A 67 -12.64 13.47 29.61
N ILE A 68 -12.17 12.76 30.65
CA ILE A 68 -11.16 11.69 30.52
C ILE A 68 -11.70 10.57 29.62
N SER A 69 -12.92 10.11 29.87
CA SER A 69 -13.59 9.08 29.06
C SER A 69 -13.74 9.53 27.60
N ASP A 70 -14.16 10.76 27.35
CA ASP A 70 -14.33 11.32 26.01
C ASP A 70 -13.01 11.45 25.27
N SER A 71 -11.96 11.94 25.95
CA SER A 71 -10.59 12.00 25.41
C SER A 71 -10.07 10.61 25.01
N ASN A 72 -10.30 9.62 25.87
CA ASN A 72 -9.95 8.22 25.59
C ASN A 72 -10.73 7.65 24.41
N ALA A 73 -12.03 7.93 24.32
CA ALA A 73 -12.88 7.50 23.20
C ALA A 73 -12.40 8.12 21.88
N GLN A 74 -12.05 9.41 21.88
CA GLN A 74 -11.48 10.11 20.73
C GLN A 74 -10.14 9.48 20.32
N THR A 75 -9.24 9.23 21.28
CA THR A 75 -7.94 8.59 21.04
C THR A 75 -8.11 7.21 20.41
N ARG A 76 -9.02 6.37 20.92
CA ARG A 76 -9.33 5.06 20.34
C ARG A 76 -9.90 5.17 18.92
N SER A 77 -10.76 6.15 18.67
CA SER A 77 -11.31 6.41 17.33
C SER A 77 -10.21 6.77 16.33
N GLN A 78 -9.29 7.66 16.70
CA GLN A 78 -8.13 8.03 15.88
C GLN A 78 -7.21 6.82 15.64
N PHE A 79 -6.93 6.03 16.67
CA PHE A 79 -6.12 4.81 16.52
C PHE A 79 -6.76 3.81 15.55
N ARG A 80 -8.10 3.63 15.59
CA ARG A 80 -8.82 2.81 14.59
C ARG A 80 -8.66 3.37 13.17
N SER A 81 -8.65 4.69 13.01
CA SER A 81 -8.36 5.32 11.71
C SER A 81 -6.96 4.97 11.22
N VAL A 82 -5.96 5.03 12.10
CA VAL A 82 -4.57 4.62 11.76
C VAL A 82 -4.49 3.15 11.38
N LEU A 83 -5.14 2.24 12.11
CA LEU A 83 -5.17 0.82 11.77
C LEU A 83 -5.79 0.58 10.37
N ARG A 84 -6.83 1.35 10.02
CA ARG A 84 -7.42 1.29 8.67
C ARG A 84 -6.45 1.80 7.61
N ALA A 85 -5.75 2.91 7.89
CA ALA A 85 -4.73 3.45 6.99
C ALA A 85 -3.58 2.46 6.77
N LEU A 86 -3.08 1.81 7.83
CA LEU A 86 -2.05 0.76 7.73
C LEU A 86 -2.52 -0.44 6.90
N ARG A 87 -3.79 -0.83 7.04
CA ARG A 87 -4.37 -1.91 6.23
C ARG A 87 -4.44 -1.52 4.75
N THR A 88 -4.86 -0.30 4.44
CA THR A 88 -4.86 0.22 3.07
C THR A 88 -3.43 0.29 2.53
N PHE A 89 -2.51 0.81 3.33
CA PHE A 89 -1.10 0.92 2.97
C PHE A 89 -0.51 -0.43 2.59
N ARG A 90 -0.72 -1.46 3.41
CA ARG A 90 -0.22 -2.80 3.11
C ARG A 90 -0.75 -3.36 1.78
N ARG A 91 -2.01 -3.07 1.43
CA ARG A 91 -2.61 -3.55 0.18
C ARG A 91 -2.04 -2.82 -1.03
N GLU A 92 -1.93 -1.50 -0.95
CA GLU A 92 -1.39 -0.69 -2.04
C GLU A 92 0.11 -0.94 -2.21
N TYR A 93 0.87 -1.07 -1.11
CA TYR A 93 2.29 -1.40 -1.16
C TYR A 93 2.55 -2.75 -1.82
N ASP A 94 1.84 -3.83 -1.45
CA ASP A 94 1.97 -5.14 -2.11
C ASP A 94 1.63 -5.08 -3.60
N ARG A 95 0.66 -4.24 -3.99
CA ARG A 95 0.36 -3.99 -5.40
C ARG A 95 1.55 -3.31 -6.09
N TRP A 96 2.10 -2.24 -5.52
CA TRP A 96 3.22 -1.53 -6.12
C TRP A 96 4.50 -2.38 -6.18
N GLU A 97 4.78 -3.19 -5.16
CA GLU A 97 5.90 -4.15 -5.18
C GLU A 97 5.78 -5.13 -6.36
N ARG A 98 4.58 -5.67 -6.60
CA ARG A 98 4.33 -6.57 -7.73
C ARG A 98 4.55 -5.88 -9.07
N LEU A 99 4.05 -4.66 -9.21
CA LEU A 99 4.22 -3.86 -10.43
C LEU A 99 5.68 -3.56 -10.71
N THR A 100 6.43 -3.15 -9.69
CA THR A 100 7.87 -2.91 -9.81
C THR A 100 8.63 -4.20 -10.15
N ALA A 101 8.26 -5.34 -9.54
CA ALA A 101 8.85 -6.63 -9.87
C ALA A 101 8.61 -7.01 -11.33
N GLU A 102 7.37 -6.91 -11.81
CA GLU A 102 7.01 -7.22 -13.19
C GLU A 102 7.75 -6.28 -14.16
N PHE A 103 7.93 -5.00 -13.81
CA PHE A 103 8.67 -4.03 -14.64
C PHE A 103 10.15 -4.37 -14.73
N ALA A 104 10.75 -4.75 -13.59
CA ALA A 104 12.14 -5.20 -13.55
C ALA A 104 12.37 -6.40 -14.48
N LEU A 105 11.47 -7.41 -14.44
CA LEU A 105 11.59 -8.60 -15.26
C LEU A 105 11.39 -8.33 -16.75
N THR A 106 10.37 -7.55 -17.10
CA THR A 106 9.89 -7.45 -18.49
C THR A 106 10.56 -6.33 -19.28
N ARG A 107 10.98 -5.23 -18.62
CA ARG A 107 11.54 -4.04 -19.29
C ARG A 107 12.99 -3.78 -18.98
N MET A 108 13.40 -4.07 -17.76
CA MET A 108 14.79 -3.86 -17.33
C MET A 108 15.68 -5.07 -17.58
N GLY A 109 15.10 -6.22 -17.94
CA GLY A 109 15.83 -7.46 -18.20
C GLY A 109 16.40 -8.13 -16.94
N TYR A 110 15.84 -7.81 -15.76
CA TYR A 110 16.28 -8.43 -14.51
C TYR A 110 15.89 -9.91 -14.52
N SER A 111 16.77 -10.76 -13.98
CA SER A 111 16.38 -12.10 -13.58
C SER A 111 15.47 -12.06 -12.35
N GLN A 112 14.70 -13.13 -12.14
CA GLN A 112 13.88 -13.27 -10.93
C GLN A 112 14.70 -13.18 -9.64
N ARG A 113 15.96 -13.65 -9.67
CA ARG A 113 16.85 -13.61 -8.52
C ARG A 113 17.30 -12.17 -8.20
N GLU A 114 17.64 -11.39 -9.21
CA GLU A 114 18.01 -9.98 -9.06
C GLU A 114 16.84 -9.16 -8.53
N ALA A 115 15.66 -9.29 -9.16
CA ALA A 115 14.45 -8.60 -8.69
C ALA A 115 14.09 -8.97 -7.25
N ALA A 116 14.21 -10.25 -6.87
CA ALA A 116 13.96 -10.72 -5.50
C ALA A 116 14.95 -10.12 -4.50
N GLN A 117 16.23 -10.05 -4.88
CA GLN A 117 17.28 -9.50 -4.04
C GLN A 117 17.06 -8.01 -3.78
N GLU A 118 16.75 -7.22 -4.80
CA GLU A 118 16.52 -5.78 -4.67
C GLU A 118 15.25 -5.46 -3.86
N LEU A 119 14.18 -6.26 -4.04
CA LEU A 119 12.94 -6.11 -3.27
C LEU A 119 13.00 -6.71 -1.86
N GLY A 120 14.05 -7.45 -1.52
CA GLY A 120 14.17 -8.10 -0.21
C GLY A 120 13.14 -9.23 0.00
N VAL A 121 12.68 -9.89 -1.07
CA VAL A 121 11.72 -10.99 -1.01
C VAL A 121 12.36 -12.30 -1.48
N ALA A 122 11.73 -13.44 -1.18
CA ALA A 122 12.17 -14.72 -1.72
C ALA A 122 11.95 -14.80 -3.25
N ALA A 123 12.86 -15.47 -3.98
CA ALA A 123 12.69 -15.68 -5.42
C ALA A 123 11.39 -16.42 -5.77
N SER A 124 10.90 -17.30 -4.89
CA SER A 124 9.60 -17.96 -5.03
C SER A 124 8.43 -16.98 -5.02
N THR A 125 8.54 -15.85 -4.32
CA THR A 125 7.54 -14.77 -4.31
C THR A 125 7.48 -14.11 -5.69
N ILE A 126 8.63 -13.76 -6.28
CA ILE A 126 8.70 -13.21 -7.64
C ILE A 126 8.14 -14.19 -8.66
N ASN A 127 8.52 -15.47 -8.57
CA ASN A 127 7.99 -16.49 -9.46
C ASN A 127 6.46 -16.63 -9.35
N ARG A 128 5.91 -16.62 -8.13
CA ARG A 128 4.46 -16.63 -7.90
C ARG A 128 3.78 -15.40 -8.52
N TRP A 129 4.38 -14.23 -8.41
CA TRP A 129 3.84 -13.00 -9.02
C TRP A 129 3.88 -13.07 -10.55
N ALA A 130 4.97 -13.55 -11.15
CA ALA A 130 5.09 -13.74 -12.59
C ALA A 130 4.08 -14.75 -13.15
N GLN A 131 3.70 -15.76 -12.37
CA GLN A 131 2.67 -16.75 -12.74
C GLN A 131 1.23 -16.23 -12.55
N HIS A 132 1.05 -15.16 -11.77
CA HIS A 132 -0.23 -14.54 -11.47
C HIS A 132 -0.14 -13.01 -11.61
N PRO A 133 0.05 -12.50 -12.85
CA PRO A 133 0.12 -11.06 -13.09
C PRO A 133 -1.17 -10.37 -12.66
N LEU A 134 -1.06 -9.08 -12.30
CA LEU A 134 -2.23 -8.26 -11.95
C LEU A 134 -3.14 -8.11 -13.18
N LYS A 135 -4.43 -7.82 -12.99
CA LYS A 135 -5.36 -7.55 -14.10
C LYS A 135 -5.37 -6.06 -14.43
N ILE A 136 -5.57 -5.66 -15.70
CA ILE A 136 -5.65 -4.24 -16.17
C ILE A 136 -6.47 -3.33 -15.23
N GLU A 137 -7.62 -3.80 -14.76
CA GLU A 137 -8.50 -3.06 -13.83
C GLU A 137 -7.79 -2.74 -12.49
N ASP A 138 -6.95 -3.66 -12.03
CA ASP A 138 -6.09 -3.50 -10.85
C ASP A 138 -4.87 -2.60 -11.13
N TYR A 139 -4.62 -2.16 -12.37
CA TYR A 139 -3.61 -1.12 -12.67
C TYR A 139 -4.23 0.28 -12.66
N ARG A 140 -5.53 0.43 -12.97
CA ARG A 140 -6.22 1.74 -13.08
C ARG A 140 -6.98 2.17 -11.82
N ASN A 141 -7.43 1.23 -10.99
CA ASN A 141 -8.22 1.57 -9.80
C ASN A 141 -7.32 1.96 -8.62
N ALA A 142 -6.94 3.23 -8.56
CA ALA A 142 -6.43 3.90 -7.35
C ALA A 142 -7.27 5.16 -7.03
N GLU A 143 -8.55 5.16 -7.41
CA GLU A 143 -9.53 6.20 -7.05
C GLU A 143 -10.28 5.86 -5.75
#